data_AF-A0AA40A9P2-F1
#
_entry.id   AF-A0AA40A9P2-F1
#
_cell.length_a   1.000
_cell.length_b   1.000
_cell.length_c   1.000
_cell.angle_alpha   90.00
_cell.angle_beta   90.00
_cell.angle_gamma   90.00
#
_symmetry.space_group_name_H-M   'P 1'
#
loop_
_entity.id
_entity.type
_entity.pdbx_description
1 polymer ?
#
loop_
_entity_poly.entity_id
_entity_poly.type
_entity_poly.pdbx_seq_one_letter_code
_entity_poly.pdbx_strand_id
1 'polypeptide(L)'
;VCFGLSGSAYTNNSRCPGSNACCGVGATCLSNRLCHNPNDGPELWVRGPCAVSPWDDSCGQICLYNETEFGNGVLPRVVPCNDGSLCCNKDPQCCQDGRGIFLDENGNVVKARVTAATTSYPPSGTGTERFTLTPSTSTTSTSASSPPSSSPTTGTNSPASSQSSNPNNATTAEPENTAGLKVGLGVGIPLAIIASGGLVYFLLRRRKTKAD
;
A
#
# COMPACT_ATOMS: atom_id res chain seq x y z
N VAL A 1 -19.50 -20.53 -4.70
CA VAL A 1 -18.63 -21.02 -3.60
C VAL A 1 -17.20 -20.80 -4.05
N CYS A 2 -16.30 -20.47 -3.12
CA CYS A 2 -14.87 -20.33 -3.36
C CYS A 2 -14.09 -21.24 -2.40
N PHE A 3 -12.80 -21.41 -2.63
CA PHE A 3 -11.97 -22.44 -1.98
C PHE A 3 -10.69 -21.82 -1.42
N GLY A 4 -10.35 -22.15 -0.16
CA GLY A 4 -9.06 -21.81 0.43
C GLY A 4 -7.92 -22.60 -0.23
N LEU A 5 -6.68 -22.32 0.17
CA LEU A 5 -5.49 -23.01 -0.35
C LEU A 5 -5.55 -24.54 -0.09
N SER A 6 -6.18 -24.95 1.03
CA SER A 6 -6.43 -26.36 1.36
C SER A 6 -7.66 -26.98 0.69
N GLY A 7 -8.35 -26.27 -0.21
CA GLY A 7 -9.61 -26.70 -0.82
C GLY A 7 -10.84 -26.52 0.09
N SER A 8 -10.68 -25.99 1.30
CA SER A 8 -11.78 -25.70 2.24
C SER A 8 -12.79 -24.72 1.63
N ALA A 9 -14.09 -25.02 1.71
CA ALA A 9 -15.13 -24.22 1.05
C ALA A 9 -15.52 -22.95 1.84
N TYR A 10 -15.49 -21.80 1.16
CA TYR A 10 -15.94 -20.49 1.62
C TYR A 10 -17.22 -20.10 0.87
N THR A 11 -18.37 -20.18 1.55
CA THR A 11 -19.70 -19.93 0.98
C THR A 11 -20.09 -18.44 0.99
N ASN A 12 -19.61 -17.68 1.98
CA ASN A 12 -19.85 -16.23 2.13
C ASN A 12 -18.83 -15.37 1.35
N ASN A 13 -18.21 -15.94 0.32
CA ASN A 13 -17.25 -15.28 -0.55
C ASN A 13 -17.71 -15.39 -2.00
N SER A 14 -17.62 -14.26 -2.71
CA SER A 14 -18.05 -14.11 -4.11
C SER A 14 -16.85 -13.80 -5.00
N ARG A 15 -16.82 -14.42 -6.19
CA ARG A 15 -15.78 -14.18 -7.20
C ARG A 15 -15.77 -12.72 -7.64
N CYS A 16 -14.58 -12.14 -7.70
CA CYS A 16 -14.36 -10.78 -8.16
C CYS A 16 -14.56 -10.63 -9.68
N PRO A 17 -15.10 -9.49 -10.17
CA PRO A 17 -15.13 -9.19 -11.59
C PRO A 17 -13.72 -9.23 -12.19
N GLY A 18 -13.56 -9.93 -13.32
CA GLY A 18 -12.29 -10.03 -14.06
C GLY A 18 -11.18 -10.85 -13.38
N SER A 19 -11.46 -11.55 -12.27
CA SER A 19 -10.45 -12.27 -11.49
C SER A 19 -10.97 -13.64 -11.00
N ASN A 20 -10.07 -14.53 -10.60
CA ASN A 20 -10.42 -15.75 -9.88
C ASN A 20 -10.28 -15.61 -8.36
N ALA A 21 -9.79 -14.48 -7.83
CA ALA A 21 -9.96 -14.22 -6.40
C ALA A 21 -11.43 -14.01 -6.03
N CYS A 22 -11.77 -14.37 -4.80
CA CYS A 22 -13.08 -14.13 -4.19
C CYS A 22 -12.94 -13.30 -2.92
N CYS A 23 -13.81 -12.32 -2.76
CA CYS A 23 -13.83 -11.46 -1.58
C CYS A 23 -15.08 -11.73 -0.72
N GLY A 24 -15.01 -11.35 0.56
CA GLY A 24 -16.14 -11.45 1.48
C GLY A 24 -17.27 -10.50 1.10
N VAL A 25 -18.46 -10.71 1.65
CA VAL A 25 -19.62 -9.83 1.42
C VAL A 25 -19.27 -8.38 1.79
N GLY A 26 -19.49 -7.46 0.86
CA GLY A 26 -19.22 -6.02 1.04
C GLY A 26 -17.76 -5.59 0.92
N ALA A 27 -16.83 -6.51 0.66
CA ALA A 27 -15.42 -6.19 0.45
C ALA A 27 -15.14 -5.73 -0.98
N THR A 28 -14.23 -4.77 -1.14
CA THR A 28 -13.74 -4.29 -2.42
C THR A 28 -12.71 -5.27 -3.00
N CYS A 29 -12.98 -5.78 -4.19
CA CYS A 29 -12.02 -6.52 -4.99
C CYS A 29 -10.95 -5.57 -5.53
N LEU A 30 -9.66 -5.87 -5.32
CA LEU A 30 -8.53 -5.09 -5.82
C LEU A 30 -7.93 -5.72 -7.08
N SER A 31 -7.30 -4.92 -7.95
CA SER A 31 -6.70 -5.37 -9.22
C SER A 31 -5.63 -6.47 -9.04
N ASN A 32 -4.85 -6.40 -7.96
CA ASN A 32 -3.87 -7.42 -7.57
C ASN A 32 -4.48 -8.70 -6.97
N ARG A 33 -5.78 -8.94 -7.15
CA ARG A 33 -6.51 -10.11 -6.67
C ARG A 33 -6.58 -10.23 -5.14
N LEU A 34 -6.37 -9.13 -4.42
CA LEU A 34 -6.63 -9.02 -2.99
C LEU A 34 -8.01 -8.39 -2.73
N CYS A 35 -8.39 -8.37 -1.46
CA CYS A 35 -9.63 -7.78 -0.98
C CYS A 35 -9.33 -6.70 0.07
N HIS A 36 -10.04 -5.58 0.02
CA HIS A 36 -10.12 -4.64 1.15
C HIS A 36 -11.51 -4.74 1.77
N ASN A 37 -11.62 -5.00 3.08
CA ASN A 37 -12.92 -5.04 3.75
C ASN A 37 -13.30 -3.63 4.23
N PRO A 38 -14.59 -3.25 4.24
CA PRO A 38 -15.03 -1.89 4.55
C PRO A 38 -14.71 -1.42 5.98
N ASN A 39 -14.41 -2.35 6.90
CA ASN A 39 -14.06 -2.08 8.29
C ASN A 39 -12.55 -2.21 8.58
N ASP A 40 -11.75 -2.61 7.59
CA ASP A 40 -10.29 -2.69 7.73
C ASP A 40 -9.66 -1.32 7.43
N GLY A 41 -8.53 -1.01 8.07
CA GLY A 41 -7.74 0.19 7.75
C GLY A 41 -7.25 0.20 6.29
N PRO A 42 -6.84 1.36 5.75
CA PRO A 42 -6.42 1.47 4.33
C PRO A 42 -5.23 0.57 3.97
N GLU A 43 -4.38 0.25 4.94
CA GLU A 43 -3.17 -0.57 4.82
C GLU A 43 -3.38 -2.04 5.26
N LEU A 44 -4.62 -2.52 5.30
CA LEU A 44 -4.91 -3.91 5.66
C LEU A 44 -5.78 -4.58 4.59
N TRP A 45 -5.16 -5.46 3.80
CA TRP A 45 -5.82 -6.24 2.76
C TRP A 45 -5.91 -7.71 3.15
N VAL A 46 -6.67 -8.48 2.37
CA VAL A 46 -6.91 -9.90 2.60
C VAL A 46 -6.60 -10.69 1.33
N ARG A 47 -5.85 -11.79 1.47
CA ARG A 47 -5.74 -12.80 0.41
C ARG A 47 -7.00 -13.67 0.48
N GLY A 48 -8.02 -13.29 -0.29
CA GLY A 48 -9.29 -14.00 -0.36
C GLY A 48 -9.17 -15.40 -0.97
N PRO A 49 -10.16 -16.30 -0.78
CA PRO A 49 -10.18 -17.63 -1.38
C PRO A 49 -10.27 -17.57 -2.92
N CYS A 50 -10.00 -18.70 -3.57
CA CYS A 50 -9.97 -18.86 -5.01
C CYS A 50 -11.31 -19.36 -5.56
N ALA A 51 -11.74 -18.87 -6.73
CA ALA A 51 -12.92 -19.37 -7.44
C ALA A 51 -12.66 -20.72 -8.14
N VAL A 52 -11.39 -21.11 -8.26
CA VAL A 52 -10.92 -22.38 -8.82
C VAL A 52 -10.46 -23.30 -7.69
N SER A 53 -10.60 -24.60 -7.89
CA SER A 53 -10.04 -25.64 -7.02
C SER A 53 -9.52 -26.79 -7.90
N PRO A 54 -8.26 -27.25 -7.75
CA PRO A 54 -7.24 -26.78 -6.82
C PRO A 54 -6.81 -25.32 -7.07
N TRP A 55 -6.11 -24.73 -6.11
CA TRP A 55 -5.58 -23.37 -6.22
C TRP A 55 -4.52 -23.29 -7.32
N ASP A 56 -4.59 -22.25 -8.17
CA ASP A 56 -3.68 -22.03 -9.29
C ASP A 56 -3.05 -20.63 -9.29
N ASP A 57 -2.31 -20.31 -10.35
CA ASP A 57 -1.62 -19.03 -10.53
C ASP A 57 -2.57 -17.86 -10.86
N SER A 58 -3.86 -18.11 -11.10
CA SER A 58 -4.88 -17.10 -11.44
C SER A 58 -5.56 -16.45 -10.23
N CYS A 59 -5.30 -16.99 -9.03
CA CYS A 59 -5.76 -16.47 -7.75
C CYS A 59 -4.68 -15.59 -7.06
N GLY A 60 -4.88 -15.15 -5.82
CA GLY A 60 -3.94 -14.25 -5.14
C GLY A 60 -2.62 -14.92 -4.78
N GLN A 61 -1.50 -14.52 -5.40
CA GLN A 61 -0.20 -15.23 -5.31
C GLN A 61 0.65 -14.88 -4.08
N ILE A 62 0.04 -14.39 -2.99
CA ILE A 62 0.73 -13.91 -1.80
C ILE A 62 0.23 -14.63 -0.53
N CYS A 63 1.09 -14.72 0.49
CA CYS A 63 0.78 -15.34 1.76
C CYS A 63 0.27 -16.79 1.64
N LEU A 64 0.80 -17.58 0.70
CA LEU A 64 0.34 -18.93 0.36
C LEU A 64 0.63 -19.96 1.48
N TYR A 65 -0.16 -19.89 2.54
CA TYR A 65 -0.27 -20.88 3.61
C TYR A 65 -1.75 -21.20 3.87
N ASN A 66 -2.00 -22.35 4.48
CA ASN A 66 -3.32 -22.88 4.76
C ASN A 66 -4.05 -22.02 5.81
N GLU A 67 -5.30 -21.68 5.51
CA GLU A 67 -6.14 -20.79 6.32
C GLU A 67 -6.70 -21.48 7.57
N THR A 68 -6.70 -22.82 7.59
CA THR A 68 -7.09 -23.60 8.78
C THR A 68 -5.97 -23.71 9.82
N GLU A 69 -4.70 -23.72 9.38
CA GLU A 69 -3.51 -23.72 10.25
C GLU A 69 -3.29 -22.36 10.91
N PHE A 70 -3.74 -21.27 10.28
CA PHE A 70 -3.54 -19.91 10.75
C PHE A 70 -4.85 -19.23 11.17
N GLY A 71 -5.18 -19.31 12.46
CA GLY A 71 -6.26 -18.52 13.05
C GLY A 71 -7.68 -19.05 12.82
N ASN A 72 -7.88 -20.38 12.84
CA ASN A 72 -9.21 -21.02 12.81
C ASN A 72 -10.07 -20.65 11.58
N GLY A 73 -9.49 -20.62 10.38
CA GLY A 73 -10.20 -20.32 9.13
C GLY A 73 -10.24 -18.84 8.75
N VAL A 74 -9.57 -17.96 9.52
CA VAL A 74 -9.37 -16.55 9.16
C VAL A 74 -8.50 -16.44 7.92
N LEU A 75 -8.97 -15.66 6.95
CA LEU A 75 -8.25 -15.42 5.70
C LEU A 75 -6.94 -14.62 5.95
N PRO A 76 -5.83 -14.95 5.25
CA PRO A 76 -4.54 -14.29 5.41
C PRO A 76 -4.64 -12.78 5.25
N ARG A 77 -3.96 -12.05 6.12
CA ARG A 77 -3.88 -10.59 6.04
C ARG A 77 -2.57 -10.18 5.37
N VAL A 78 -2.68 -9.19 4.50
CA VAL A 78 -1.60 -8.58 3.74
C VAL A 78 -1.46 -7.13 4.19
N VAL A 79 -0.24 -6.72 4.52
CA VAL A 79 0.11 -5.36 4.95
C VAL A 79 1.16 -4.83 3.97
N PRO A 80 0.98 -3.63 3.37
CA PRO A 80 2.00 -3.01 2.55
C PRO A 80 3.10 -2.40 3.43
N CYS A 81 4.32 -2.41 2.92
CA CYS A 81 5.50 -1.79 3.52
C CYS A 81 5.84 -0.47 2.83
N ASN A 82 6.64 0.38 3.48
CA ASN A 82 7.04 1.70 2.96
C ASN A 82 7.79 1.66 1.61
N ASP A 83 8.37 0.53 1.23
CA ASP A 83 9.03 0.33 -0.05
C ASP A 83 8.06 -0.11 -1.18
N GLY A 84 6.79 -0.38 -0.86
CA GLY A 84 5.79 -0.92 -1.78
C GLY A 84 5.77 -2.46 -1.83
N SER A 85 6.63 -3.13 -1.07
CA SER A 85 6.54 -4.58 -0.90
C SER A 85 5.37 -4.95 0.02
N LEU A 86 4.90 -6.19 -0.06
CA LEU A 86 3.75 -6.70 0.66
C LEU A 86 4.16 -7.84 1.59
N CYS A 87 3.66 -7.80 2.82
CA CYS A 87 3.99 -8.72 3.89
C CYS A 87 2.75 -9.40 4.49
N CYS A 88 2.97 -10.58 5.05
CA CYS A 88 1.91 -11.44 5.57
C CYS A 88 1.82 -11.35 7.09
N ASN A 89 0.62 -11.43 7.67
CA ASN A 89 0.44 -11.46 9.13
C ASN A 89 1.05 -12.70 9.82
N LYS A 90 1.44 -13.74 9.08
CA LYS A 90 2.28 -14.85 9.60
C LYS A 90 3.73 -14.42 9.91
N ASP A 91 4.18 -13.28 9.40
CA ASP A 91 5.54 -12.77 9.55
C ASP A 91 5.58 -11.26 9.86
N PRO A 92 5.39 -10.86 11.13
CA PRO A 92 5.29 -9.45 11.52
C PRO A 92 6.57 -8.62 11.36
N GLN A 93 7.74 -9.24 11.18
CA GLN A 93 9.01 -8.51 10.95
C GLN A 93 9.35 -8.35 9.47
N CYS A 94 8.58 -8.97 8.57
CA CYS A 94 8.80 -8.96 7.12
C CYS A 94 9.09 -7.57 6.52
N CYS A 95 8.37 -6.51 6.91
CA CYS A 95 8.65 -5.14 6.43
C CYS A 95 9.96 -4.56 6.99
N GLN A 96 10.33 -4.87 8.23
CA GLN A 96 11.56 -4.34 8.86
C GLN A 96 12.81 -5.05 8.34
N ASP A 97 12.68 -6.34 8.02
CA ASP A 97 13.77 -7.16 7.50
C ASP A 97 13.95 -7.01 5.97
N GLY A 98 13.10 -6.23 5.29
CA GLY A 98 13.09 -6.12 3.82
C GLY A 98 12.74 -7.43 3.09
N ARG A 99 11.92 -8.28 3.72
CA ARG A 99 11.53 -9.61 3.23
C ARG A 99 10.17 -9.65 2.51
N GLY A 100 9.57 -8.48 2.27
CA GLY A 100 8.31 -8.36 1.54
C GLY A 100 8.43 -8.75 0.06
N ILE A 101 7.30 -9.11 -0.54
CA ILE A 101 7.23 -9.47 -1.97
C ILE A 101 6.52 -8.40 -2.78
N PHE A 102 6.83 -8.31 -4.07
CA PHE A 102 6.23 -7.34 -4.98
C PHE A 102 5.19 -8.03 -5.87
N LEU A 103 4.02 -7.40 -6.04
CA LEU A 103 2.99 -7.82 -6.98
C LEU A 103 2.84 -6.80 -8.12
N ASP A 104 2.63 -7.29 -9.35
CA ASP A 104 2.21 -6.45 -10.47
C ASP A 104 0.74 -6.02 -10.38
N GLU A 105 0.29 -5.19 -11.33
CA GLU A 105 -1.10 -4.72 -11.44
C GLU A 105 -2.13 -5.86 -11.57
N ASN A 106 -1.69 -7.04 -12.02
CA ASN A 106 -2.52 -8.22 -12.19
C ASN A 106 -2.44 -9.20 -11.01
N GLY A 107 -1.62 -8.95 -9.98
CA GLY A 107 -1.47 -9.80 -8.80
C GLY A 107 -0.46 -10.95 -8.93
N ASN A 108 0.42 -10.92 -9.92
CA ASN A 108 1.52 -11.90 -10.06
C ASN A 108 2.77 -11.43 -9.30
N VAL A 109 3.56 -12.36 -8.78
CA VAL A 109 4.80 -12.04 -8.05
C VAL A 109 5.91 -11.62 -9.01
N VAL A 110 6.51 -10.45 -8.78
CA VAL A 110 7.61 -9.90 -9.59
C VAL A 110 8.89 -9.70 -8.77
N LYS A 111 10.05 -9.75 -9.45
CA LYS A 111 11.38 -9.73 -8.83
C LYS A 111 11.93 -8.33 -8.52
N ALA A 112 11.29 -7.26 -8.99
CA ALA A 112 11.84 -5.91 -8.91
C ALA A 112 10.77 -4.86 -8.62
N ARG A 113 11.08 -3.95 -7.68
CA ARG A 113 10.28 -2.77 -7.33
C ARG A 113 9.88 -1.91 -8.53
N VAL A 114 10.73 -1.85 -9.56
CA VAL A 114 10.50 -1.06 -10.79
C VAL A 114 9.30 -1.57 -11.61
N THR A 115 8.94 -2.85 -11.48
CA THR A 115 7.77 -3.48 -12.15
C THR A 115 6.53 -3.47 -11.25
N ALA A 116 6.67 -3.13 -9.97
CA ALA A 116 5.62 -3.12 -8.96
C ALA A 116 5.52 -1.76 -8.25
N ALA A 117 5.79 -0.67 -8.98
CA ALA A 117 5.79 0.70 -8.45
C ALA A 117 4.38 1.25 -8.19
N THR A 118 3.43 0.38 -7.83
CA THR A 118 2.01 0.69 -7.66
C THR A 118 1.58 0.40 -6.23
N THR A 119 1.81 1.37 -5.33
CA THR A 119 1.28 1.32 -3.95
C THR A 119 -0.26 1.43 -3.92
N SER A 120 -0.87 1.81 -5.04
CA SER A 120 -2.32 1.90 -5.24
C SER A 120 -2.82 0.77 -6.14
N TYR A 121 -3.58 -0.17 -5.57
CA TYR A 121 -4.31 -1.18 -6.35
C TYR A 121 -5.78 -0.74 -6.51
N PRO A 122 -6.21 -0.25 -7.69
CA PRO A 122 -7.58 0.18 -7.90
C PRO A 122 -8.58 -0.98 -7.81
N PRO A 123 -9.89 -0.69 -7.62
CA PRO A 123 -10.93 -1.71 -7.65
C PRO A 123 -10.95 -2.50 -8.97
N SER A 124 -11.10 -3.82 -8.88
CA SER A 124 -11.24 -4.68 -10.05
C SER A 124 -12.60 -4.47 -10.72
N GLY A 125 -12.59 -4.10 -12.00
CA GLY A 125 -13.80 -3.89 -12.82
C GLY A 125 -14.18 -2.43 -13.06
N THR A 126 -13.58 -1.45 -12.36
CA THR A 126 -13.66 -0.03 -12.77
C THR A 126 -12.63 0.24 -13.84
N GLY A 127 -13.08 0.45 -15.08
CA GLY A 127 -12.19 0.68 -16.21
C GLY A 127 -11.42 2.01 -16.12
N THR A 128 -10.10 1.92 -16.01
CA THR A 128 -9.11 3.00 -16.23
C THR A 128 -9.23 4.25 -15.35
N GLU A 129 -8.57 4.21 -14.19
CA GLU A 129 -7.85 5.37 -13.62
C GLU A 129 -6.38 4.94 -13.46
N ARG A 130 -5.55 5.24 -14.47
CA ARG A 130 -4.13 4.84 -14.52
C ARG A 130 -3.26 5.92 -13.88
N PHE A 131 -2.91 5.75 -12.61
CA PHE A 131 -1.87 6.55 -11.95
C PHE A 131 -0.50 5.90 -12.11
N THR A 132 0.15 6.16 -13.25
CA THR A 132 1.56 5.83 -13.44
C THR A 132 2.41 6.81 -12.65
N LEU A 133 2.84 6.44 -11.44
CA LEU A 133 3.85 7.21 -10.72
C LEU A 133 5.22 6.97 -11.35
N THR A 134 5.63 7.85 -12.25
CA THR A 134 6.96 7.86 -12.84
C THR A 134 8.01 8.01 -11.74
N PRO A 135 8.99 7.08 -11.59
CA PRO A 135 10.08 7.28 -10.65
C PRO A 135 10.94 8.46 -11.14
N SER A 136 10.99 9.53 -10.36
CA SER A 136 11.85 10.70 -10.63
C SER A 136 13.32 10.29 -10.59
N THR A 137 13.89 10.05 -11.78
CA THR A 137 15.32 9.78 -11.92
C THR A 137 16.05 11.12 -11.88
N SER A 138 16.61 11.48 -10.72
CA SER A 138 17.40 12.70 -10.56
C SER A 138 18.75 12.60 -11.27
N THR A 139 18.78 12.88 -12.58
CA THR A 139 20.02 13.06 -13.34
C THR A 139 20.20 14.50 -13.76
N THR A 140 21.02 15.21 -12.99
CA THR A 140 21.59 16.52 -13.33
C THR A 140 22.41 16.43 -14.62
N SER A 141 22.19 17.35 -15.58
CA SER A 141 23.25 17.89 -16.46
C SER A 141 22.77 19.00 -17.42
N THR A 142 23.15 20.23 -17.09
CA THR A 142 23.63 21.32 -17.98
C THR A 142 22.96 21.61 -19.33
N SER A 143 22.44 22.84 -19.44
CA SER A 143 22.01 23.53 -20.66
C SER A 143 23.13 23.82 -21.67
N ALA A 144 22.80 23.86 -22.96
CA ALA A 144 23.49 24.67 -23.97
C ALA A 144 22.50 25.12 -25.07
N SER A 145 22.64 26.37 -25.52
CA SER A 145 21.64 27.09 -26.33
C SER A 145 22.26 27.68 -27.60
N SER A 146 21.56 27.65 -28.75
CA SER A 146 21.61 28.67 -29.83
C SER A 146 20.63 28.37 -31.01
N PRO A 147 20.27 29.36 -31.86
CA PRO A 147 19.00 29.38 -32.59
C PRO A 147 19.14 29.49 -34.15
N PRO A 148 18.29 30.20 -34.95
CA PRO A 148 17.47 29.56 -35.99
C PRO A 148 17.75 30.04 -37.44
N SER A 149 17.00 29.51 -38.43
CA SER A 149 17.02 30.04 -39.81
C SER A 149 15.64 30.07 -40.51
N SER A 150 15.38 31.24 -41.11
CA SER A 150 14.47 31.65 -42.20
C SER A 150 14.00 30.62 -43.25
N SER A 151 12.93 30.81 -44.06
CA SER A 151 11.82 31.80 -44.15
C SER A 151 10.82 31.31 -45.27
N PRO A 152 10.07 32.11 -46.06
CA PRO A 152 8.62 32.34 -45.88
C PRO A 152 7.71 31.85 -47.03
N THR A 153 6.40 31.84 -46.80
CA THR A 153 5.40 32.05 -47.88
C THR A 153 4.25 32.95 -47.41
N THR A 154 3.80 33.82 -48.32
CA THR A 154 2.89 34.96 -48.11
C THR A 154 1.40 34.62 -48.22
N GLY A 155 0.54 35.38 -47.52
CA GLY A 155 -0.93 35.29 -47.64
C GLY A 155 -1.68 36.46 -46.99
N THR A 156 -1.70 37.61 -47.66
CA THR A 156 -2.44 38.85 -47.32
C THR A 156 -3.97 38.56 -47.31
N ASN A 157 -4.81 39.03 -46.36
CA ASN A 157 -5.30 40.41 -46.21
C ASN A 157 -5.94 40.67 -44.82
N SER A 158 -5.83 41.92 -44.35
CA SER A 158 -6.60 42.57 -43.26
C SER A 158 -7.72 43.44 -43.89
N PRO A 159 -8.56 44.26 -43.20
CA PRO A 159 -8.79 44.51 -41.77
C PRO A 159 -10.32 44.35 -41.41
N ALA A 160 -10.95 44.85 -40.32
CA ALA A 160 -10.60 45.83 -39.30
C ALA A 160 -11.47 45.71 -38.01
N SER A 161 -10.91 46.16 -36.87
CA SER A 161 -11.55 46.97 -35.79
C SER A 161 -12.79 46.44 -35.02
N SER A 162 -12.98 46.70 -33.72
CA SER A 162 -12.23 47.55 -32.77
C SER A 162 -12.66 47.29 -31.29
N GLN A 163 -11.73 47.52 -30.33
CA GLN A 163 -11.86 48.17 -28.99
C GLN A 163 -13.11 47.83 -28.11
N SER A 164 -13.06 47.64 -26.77
CA SER A 164 -12.08 47.95 -25.70
C SER A 164 -12.47 47.12 -24.43
N SER A 165 -11.93 47.24 -23.19
CA SER A 165 -10.91 48.11 -22.55
C SER A 165 -10.32 47.47 -21.27
N ASN A 166 -9.17 48.02 -20.82
CA ASN A 166 -8.50 47.92 -19.51
C ASN A 166 -9.35 48.30 -18.27
N PRO A 167 -8.81 48.25 -17.02
CA PRO A 167 -7.82 47.31 -16.41
C PRO A 167 -8.23 46.83 -14.98
N ASN A 168 -7.39 46.02 -14.30
CA ASN A 168 -6.90 46.35 -12.95
C ASN A 168 -5.74 45.45 -12.48
N ASN A 169 -5.01 45.90 -11.45
CA ASN A 169 -3.62 45.53 -11.16
C ASN A 169 -3.39 45.30 -9.64
N ALA A 170 -2.85 44.13 -9.25
CA ALA A 170 -2.10 43.86 -7.99
C ALA A 170 -1.74 42.34 -7.99
N THR A 171 -0.52 41.81 -7.81
CA THR A 171 0.72 42.17 -7.09
C THR A 171 0.90 41.41 -5.77
N THR A 172 1.76 40.36 -5.84
CA THR A 172 2.77 39.95 -4.83
C THR A 172 2.45 38.91 -3.73
N ALA A 173 3.52 38.12 -3.48
CA ALA A 173 3.88 37.32 -2.28
C ALA A 173 3.45 35.84 -2.17
N GLU A 174 4.31 34.97 -2.71
CA GLU A 174 4.90 33.86 -1.93
C GLU A 174 5.46 34.39 -0.58
N PRO A 175 5.49 33.57 0.48
CA PRO A 175 6.79 32.99 0.81
C PRO A 175 6.77 31.52 1.25
N GLU A 176 7.77 30.78 0.77
CA GLU A 176 8.26 29.54 1.37
C GLU A 176 8.63 29.73 2.85
N ASN A 177 8.46 28.70 3.70
CA ASN A 177 9.33 28.50 4.86
C ASN A 177 9.29 27.06 5.43
N THR A 178 10.29 26.30 5.00
CA THR A 178 11.10 25.28 5.68
C THR A 178 10.81 24.80 7.12
N ALA A 179 11.12 23.51 7.32
CA ALA A 179 11.68 22.84 8.52
C ALA A 179 10.76 22.48 9.69
N GLY A 180 10.83 21.21 10.13
CA GLY A 180 10.05 20.71 11.28
C GLY A 180 10.21 19.23 11.61
N LEU A 181 11.43 18.68 11.56
CA LEU A 181 11.74 17.30 11.95
C LEU A 181 11.26 17.03 13.40
N LYS A 182 10.31 16.10 13.60
CA LYS A 182 9.91 15.61 14.93
C LYS A 182 10.20 14.13 15.10
N VAL A 183 11.40 13.85 15.63
CA VAL A 183 11.80 12.57 16.21
C VAL A 183 11.69 12.65 17.73
N GLY A 184 11.21 11.58 18.36
CA GLY A 184 11.48 11.27 19.78
C GLY A 184 10.31 11.38 20.75
N LEU A 185 9.83 10.25 21.28
CA LEU A 185 10.24 9.66 22.58
C LEU A 185 9.20 8.59 22.98
N GLY A 186 9.64 7.35 23.22
CA GLY A 186 8.71 6.25 23.56
C GLY A 186 9.33 5.01 24.20
N VAL A 187 10.60 5.06 24.63
CA VAL A 187 11.29 3.95 25.30
C VAL A 187 11.47 4.30 26.78
N GLY A 188 10.57 3.81 27.64
CA GLY A 188 10.61 4.18 29.07
C GLY A 188 9.75 3.37 30.04
N ILE A 189 9.05 2.32 29.60
CA ILE A 189 8.09 1.57 30.45
C ILE A 189 8.54 0.15 30.90
N PRO A 190 9.47 -0.60 30.26
CA PRO A 190 9.74 -1.98 30.71
C PRO A 190 10.50 -2.09 32.04
N LEU A 191 11.26 -1.06 32.46
CA LEU A 191 12.10 -1.14 33.67
C LEU A 191 11.32 -0.94 34.99
N ALA A 192 10.17 -0.26 34.97
CA ALA A 192 9.38 -0.02 36.19
C ALA A 192 8.64 -1.29 36.69
N ILE A 193 8.30 -2.21 35.78
CA ILE A 193 7.55 -3.44 36.10
C ILE A 193 8.47 -4.48 36.76
N ILE A 194 9.72 -4.59 36.33
CA ILE A 194 10.68 -5.57 36.88
C ILE A 194 11.06 -5.21 38.33
N ALA A 195 11.29 -3.93 38.63
CA ALA A 195 11.63 -3.47 39.98
C ALA A 195 10.47 -3.65 40.97
N SER A 196 9.23 -3.35 40.55
CA SER A 196 8.05 -3.52 41.41
C SER A 196 7.69 -4.99 41.66
N GLY A 197 7.76 -5.85 40.64
CA GLY A 197 7.54 -7.30 40.79
C GLY A 197 8.55 -7.96 41.73
N GLY A 198 9.84 -7.59 41.62
CA GLY A 198 10.90 -8.11 42.49
C GLY A 198 10.69 -7.79 43.97
N LEU A 199 10.28 -6.55 44.28
CA LEU A 199 10.03 -6.12 45.66
C LEU A 199 8.85 -6.88 46.30
N VAL A 200 7.75 -7.06 45.57
CA VAL A 200 6.57 -7.81 46.06
C VAL A 200 6.93 -9.28 46.33
N TYR A 201 7.64 -9.93 45.41
CA TYR A 201 8.08 -11.32 45.59
C TYR A 201 9.00 -11.48 46.82
N PHE A 202 9.95 -10.57 47.00
CA PHE A 202 10.88 -10.60 48.14
C PHE A 202 10.16 -10.44 49.50
N LEU A 203 9.18 -9.52 49.59
CA LEU A 203 8.38 -9.32 50.80
C LEU A 203 7.49 -10.54 51.12
N LEU A 204 6.88 -11.16 50.11
CA LEU A 204 6.10 -12.39 50.29
C LEU A 204 6.98 -13.57 50.74
N ARG A 205 8.21 -13.70 50.22
CA ARG A 205 9.15 -14.75 50.64
C ARG A 205 9.56 -14.60 52.11
N ARG A 206 9.82 -13.38 52.59
CA ARG A 206 10.15 -13.13 54.02
C ARG A 206 8.99 -13.39 54.98
N ARG A 207 7.73 -13.30 54.53
CA ARG A 207 6.56 -13.65 55.36
C ARG A 207 6.37 -15.15 55.54
N LYS A 208 6.83 -15.98 54.60
CA LYS A 208 6.78 -17.44 54.71
C LYS A 208 7.86 -18.06 55.62
N THR A 209 8.85 -17.27 56.07
CA THR A 209 9.96 -17.73 56.93
C THR A 209 9.76 -17.40 58.42
N LYS A 210 8.52 -17.10 58.83
CA LYS A 210 8.12 -16.75 60.21
C LYS A 210 6.81 -17.45 60.62
N ALA A 211 6.57 -18.63 60.07
CA ALA A 211 5.39 -19.44 60.33
C ALA A 211 5.81 -20.89 60.62
N ASP A 212 6.72 -21.01 61.59
CA ASP A 212 7.07 -22.17 62.40
C ASP A 212 7.43 -21.61 63.80
#